data_AF-A0A4R5AZK0-F1
#
_entry.id   AF-A0A4R5AZK0-F1
#
_cell.length_a   1.000
_cell.length_b   1.000
_cell.length_c   1.000
_cell.angle_alpha   90.00
_cell.angle_beta   90.00
_cell.angle_gamma   90.00
#
_symmetry.space_group_name_H-M   'P 1'
#
loop_
_entity.id
_entity.type
_entity.pdbx_description
1 polymer ?
#
loop_
_entity_poly.entity_id
_entity_poly.type
_entity_poly.pdbx_seq_one_letter_code
_entity_poly.pdbx_strand_id
1 'polypeptide(L)'
;MATTAPYYADGEWSSGPDLLMDSWEDGEEDAAPLGRLGYKLFTTIGYVDVPTGVGIAVYSRSEAPRFLVEVQGEQGGSEHIYAAQSHDALELLARYAPIAQAAAISSVVTLAYQADARGVENIGDLLRAINEAMR
;
A
#
# COMPACT_ATOMS: atom_id res chain seq x y z
N MET A 1 -1.04 5.29 -26.78
CA MET A 1 0.25 4.57 -26.63
C MET A 1 -0.02 3.45 -25.64
N ALA A 2 0.45 2.23 -25.91
CA ALA A 2 0.35 1.17 -24.89
C ALA A 2 1.24 1.58 -23.71
N THR A 3 0.65 1.68 -22.53
CA THR A 3 1.40 2.00 -21.31
C THR A 3 1.98 0.73 -20.73
N THR A 4 3.16 0.87 -20.13
CA THR A 4 3.90 -0.24 -19.55
C THR A 4 4.10 0.00 -18.07
N ALA A 5 4.00 -1.06 -17.28
CA ALA A 5 4.23 -1.04 -15.85
C ALA A 5 5.42 -1.95 -15.46
N PRO A 6 6.03 -1.72 -14.29
CA PRO A 6 7.04 -2.61 -13.74
C PRO A 6 6.50 -4.05 -13.57
N TYR A 7 7.29 -5.03 -14.01
CA TYR A 7 6.98 -6.45 -13.87
C TYR A 7 8.18 -7.17 -13.25
N TYR A 8 7.95 -7.89 -12.16
CA TYR A 8 8.96 -8.64 -11.41
C TYR A 8 8.72 -10.15 -11.53
N ALA A 9 9.76 -10.87 -11.92
CA ALA A 9 9.72 -12.33 -12.08
C ALA A 9 11.09 -12.93 -11.83
N ASP A 10 11.15 -13.97 -11.01
CA ASP A 10 12.34 -14.79 -10.75
C ASP A 10 13.57 -13.94 -10.32
N GLY A 11 13.33 -12.87 -9.57
CA GLY A 11 14.39 -11.97 -9.09
C GLY A 11 14.76 -10.82 -10.04
N GLU A 12 14.15 -10.75 -11.22
CA GLU A 12 14.50 -9.79 -12.27
C GLU A 12 13.38 -8.78 -12.55
N TRP A 13 13.80 -7.55 -12.88
CA TRP A 13 12.90 -6.47 -13.28
C TRP A 13 12.77 -6.41 -14.80
N SER A 14 11.54 -6.22 -15.26
CA SER A 14 11.20 -5.97 -16.66
C SER A 14 10.02 -5.00 -16.75
N SER A 15 9.54 -4.75 -17.96
CA SER A 15 8.34 -3.95 -18.20
C SER A 15 7.32 -4.79 -18.95
N GLY A 16 6.08 -4.78 -18.48
CA GLY A 16 4.94 -5.46 -19.10
C GLY A 16 3.82 -4.47 -19.44
N PRO A 17 2.78 -4.90 -20.18
CA PRO A 17 1.60 -4.08 -20.40
C PRO A 17 0.97 -3.65 -19.06
N ASP A 18 0.62 -2.37 -18.94
CA ASP A 18 -0.10 -1.88 -17.77
C ASP A 18 -1.61 -2.12 -17.92
N LEU A 19 -2.10 -3.15 -17.24
CA LEU A 19 -3.50 -3.54 -17.27
C LEU A 19 -4.41 -2.58 -16.51
N LEU A 20 -3.87 -1.84 -15.55
CA LEU A 20 -4.67 -0.91 -14.75
C LEU A 20 -5.10 0.25 -15.62
N MET A 21 -4.18 0.89 -16.34
CA MET A 21 -4.49 2.01 -17.24
C MET A 21 -5.60 1.74 -18.25
N ASP A 22 -5.72 0.51 -18.75
CA ASP A 22 -6.80 0.11 -19.68
C ASP A 22 -8.16 -0.09 -18.99
N SER A 23 -8.19 -0.09 -17.65
CA SER A 23 -9.37 -0.37 -16.83
C SER A 23 -9.90 0.82 -16.02
N TRP A 24 -9.18 1.95 -16.03
CA TRP A 24 -9.64 3.21 -15.42
C TRP A 24 -10.66 3.91 -16.31
N GLU A 25 -11.84 4.19 -15.77
CA GLU A 25 -12.78 5.17 -16.32
C GLU A 25 -12.76 6.43 -15.45
N ASP A 26 -12.94 7.60 -16.04
CA ASP A 26 -12.92 8.87 -15.32
C ASP A 26 -14.03 8.91 -14.25
N GLY A 27 -13.64 9.15 -12.99
CA GLY A 27 -14.54 9.35 -11.86
C GLY A 27 -14.86 8.12 -11.01
N GLU A 28 -14.11 7.03 -11.16
CA GLU A 28 -14.31 5.80 -10.40
C GLU A 28 -13.49 5.73 -9.09
N GLU A 29 -14.03 4.98 -8.12
CA GLU A 29 -13.28 4.61 -6.91
C GLU A 29 -12.15 3.63 -7.28
N ASP A 30 -10.97 3.81 -6.67
CA ASP A 30 -9.72 3.08 -6.96
C ASP A 30 -9.85 1.54 -6.90
N ALA A 31 -10.87 1.01 -6.22
CA ALA A 31 -11.13 -0.43 -6.10
C ALA A 31 -11.87 -1.05 -7.32
N ALA A 32 -12.56 -0.24 -8.13
CA ALA A 32 -13.37 -0.72 -9.25
C ALA A 32 -12.52 -1.35 -10.40
N PRO A 33 -11.38 -0.76 -10.81
CA PRO A 33 -10.51 -1.33 -11.84
C PRO A 33 -9.94 -2.71 -11.47
N LEU A 34 -9.50 -2.86 -10.22
CA LEU A 34 -8.96 -4.13 -9.69
C LEU A 34 -9.99 -5.26 -9.73
N GLY A 35 -11.23 -4.97 -9.32
CA GLY A 35 -12.33 -5.93 -9.35
C GLY A 35 -12.64 -6.42 -10.77
N ARG A 36 -12.65 -5.53 -11.78
CA ARG A 36 -12.88 -5.90 -13.19
C ARG A 36 -11.79 -6.80 -13.74
N LEU A 37 -10.54 -6.55 -13.33
CA LEU A 37 -9.39 -7.34 -13.73
C LEU A 37 -9.29 -8.69 -12.99
N GLY A 38 -10.25 -8.98 -12.09
CA GLY A 38 -10.31 -10.23 -11.33
C GLY A 38 -9.40 -10.26 -10.09
N TYR A 39 -8.77 -9.13 -9.76
CA TYR A 39 -7.89 -9.04 -8.61
C TYR A 39 -8.68 -9.04 -7.30
N LYS A 40 -8.17 -9.80 -6.34
CA LYS A 40 -8.69 -9.88 -4.96
C LYS A 40 -7.56 -9.61 -3.99
N LEU A 41 -7.87 -8.90 -2.90
CA LEU A 41 -6.90 -8.63 -1.85
C LEU A 41 -6.36 -9.95 -1.29
N PHE A 42 -5.03 -10.09 -1.30
CA PHE A 42 -4.30 -11.24 -0.79
C PHE A 42 -3.72 -10.93 0.60
N THR A 43 -3.04 -9.79 0.76
CA THR A 43 -2.48 -9.36 2.06
C THR A 43 -2.18 -7.86 2.08
N THR A 44 -1.93 -7.29 3.27
CA THR A 44 -1.59 -5.87 3.46
C THR A 44 -0.53 -5.68 4.56
N ILE A 45 0.24 -4.59 4.45
CA ILE A 45 1.13 -4.04 5.49
C ILE A 45 0.83 -2.54 5.59
N GLY A 46 0.80 -1.99 6.81
CA GLY A 46 0.68 -0.53 7.04
C GLY A 46 -0.76 0.03 6.99
N TYR A 47 -1.71 -0.72 6.41
CA TYR A 47 -3.12 -0.33 6.27
C TYR A 47 -4.01 -0.60 7.50
N VAL A 48 -3.46 -1.14 8.58
CA VAL A 48 -4.27 -1.60 9.72
C VAL A 48 -4.24 -0.55 10.82
N ASP A 49 -5.39 0.09 11.04
CA ASP A 49 -5.79 0.90 12.21
C ASP A 49 -4.95 2.15 12.54
N VAL A 50 -3.82 2.39 11.88
CA VAL A 50 -2.96 3.56 12.12
C VAL A 50 -2.65 4.22 10.77
N PRO A 51 -2.87 5.54 10.61
CA PRO A 51 -2.42 6.27 9.44
C PRO A 51 -0.89 6.35 9.46
N THR A 52 -0.25 5.30 8.96
CA THR A 52 1.22 5.16 8.91
C THR A 52 1.82 5.94 7.74
N GLY A 53 1.00 6.64 6.94
CA GLY A 53 1.42 7.42 5.78
C GLY A 53 1.84 6.58 4.56
N VAL A 54 2.10 5.27 4.73
CA VAL A 54 2.41 4.34 3.65
C VAL A 54 1.77 2.98 3.90
N GLY A 55 1.00 2.50 2.93
CA GLY A 55 0.43 1.15 2.92
C GLY A 55 0.95 0.35 1.73
N ILE A 56 1.11 -0.97 1.93
CA ILE A 56 1.45 -1.92 0.86
C ILE A 56 0.36 -3.00 0.80
N ALA A 57 -0.30 -3.14 -0.34
CA ALA A 57 -1.35 -4.11 -0.58
C ALA A 57 -0.90 -5.07 -1.68
N VAL A 58 -1.16 -6.36 -1.48
CA VAL A 58 -0.92 -7.38 -2.50
C VAL A 58 -2.27 -7.90 -2.92
N TYR A 59 -2.52 -7.89 -4.22
CA TYR A 59 -3.69 -8.46 -4.85
C TYR A 59 -3.29 -9.68 -5.68
N SER A 60 -4.22 -10.61 -5.86
CA SER A 60 -4.01 -11.82 -6.65
C SER A 60 -5.20 -12.14 -7.56
N ARG A 61 -4.94 -12.79 -8.69
CA ARG A 61 -5.95 -13.31 -9.63
C ARG A 61 -5.49 -14.62 -10.29
N SER A 62 -6.38 -15.25 -11.06
CA SER A 62 -6.10 -16.52 -11.76
C SER A 62 -5.23 -16.36 -13.01
N GLU A 63 -5.41 -15.27 -13.75
CA GLU A 63 -4.74 -14.98 -15.01
C GLU A 63 -3.39 -14.29 -14.79
N ALA A 64 -2.43 -14.46 -15.71
CA ALA A 64 -1.17 -13.71 -15.67
C ALA A 64 -1.37 -12.24 -16.11
N PRO A 65 -0.61 -11.26 -15.58
CA PRO A 65 0.15 -11.29 -14.31
C PRO A 65 -0.76 -11.67 -13.13
N ARG A 66 -0.27 -12.56 -12.26
CA ARG A 66 -1.10 -13.16 -11.20
C ARG A 66 -1.16 -12.32 -9.94
N PHE A 67 -0.16 -11.48 -9.70
CA PHE A 67 -0.07 -10.65 -8.51
C PHE A 67 0.16 -9.20 -8.90
N LEU A 68 -0.41 -8.31 -8.09
CA LEU A 68 -0.20 -6.87 -8.17
C LEU A 68 0.14 -6.38 -6.77
N VAL A 69 1.29 -5.74 -6.63
CA VAL A 69 1.73 -5.06 -5.42
C VAL A 69 1.46 -3.58 -5.61
N GLU A 70 0.67 -3.04 -4.71
CA GLU A 70 0.32 -1.63 -4.66
C GLU A 70 1.02 -1.00 -3.46
N VAL A 71 1.73 0.10 -3.68
CA VAL A 71 2.35 0.91 -2.62
C VAL A 71 1.67 2.27 -2.63
N GLN A 72 0.83 2.55 -1.65
CA GLN A 72 0.15 3.85 -1.51
C GLN A 72 0.86 4.72 -0.49
N GLY A 73 1.09 5.98 -0.85
CA GLY A 73 1.50 7.04 0.06
C GLY A 73 0.36 7.98 0.42
N GLU A 74 0.55 8.76 1.49
CA GLU A 74 -0.41 9.73 2.04
C GLU A 74 -0.86 10.83 1.04
N GLN A 75 -0.10 11.06 -0.04
CA GLN A 75 -0.37 12.12 -1.03
C GLN A 75 -1.04 11.61 -2.32
N GLY A 76 -1.71 10.46 -2.27
CA GLY A 76 -2.53 9.96 -3.40
C GLY A 76 -1.72 9.40 -4.57
N GLY A 77 -0.39 9.29 -4.43
CA GLY A 77 0.43 8.51 -5.34
C GLY A 77 0.38 7.04 -4.95
N SER A 78 -0.12 6.20 -5.87
CA SER A 78 -0.05 4.76 -5.77
C SER A 78 0.88 4.24 -6.86
N GLU A 79 1.94 3.53 -6.47
CA GLU A 79 2.80 2.82 -7.41
C GLU A 79 2.37 1.36 -7.48
N HIS A 80 2.15 0.85 -8.68
CA HIS A 80 1.74 -0.54 -8.90
C HIS A 80 2.83 -1.33 -9.60
N ILE A 81 3.09 -2.52 -9.09
CA ILE A 81 4.11 -3.45 -9.57
C ILE A 81 3.46 -4.80 -9.79
N TYR A 82 3.57 -5.35 -10.99
CA TYR A 82 3.08 -6.68 -11.28
C TYR A 82 4.13 -7.73 -10.89
N ALA A 83 3.67 -8.86 -10.32
CA ALA A 83 4.50 -10.01 -9.99
C ALA A 83 3.98 -11.27 -10.69
N ALA A 84 4.90 -12.09 -11.21
CA ALA A 84 4.58 -13.32 -11.93
C ALA A 84 3.97 -14.38 -11.01
N GLN A 85 4.58 -14.58 -9.85
CA GLN A 85 4.26 -15.64 -8.91
C GLN A 85 4.12 -15.11 -7.47
N SER A 86 3.61 -15.97 -6.59
CA SER A 86 3.42 -15.61 -5.18
C SER A 86 4.74 -15.30 -4.47
N HIS A 87 5.80 -16.03 -4.80
CA HIS A 87 7.11 -15.82 -4.19
C HIS A 87 7.72 -14.46 -4.61
N ASP A 88 7.55 -14.06 -5.87
CA ASP A 88 7.94 -12.73 -6.37
C ASP A 88 7.22 -11.62 -5.60
N ALA A 89 5.90 -11.77 -5.43
CA ALA A 89 5.08 -10.80 -4.70
C ALA A 89 5.47 -10.70 -3.22
N LEU A 90 5.77 -11.83 -2.58
CA LEU A 90 6.23 -11.87 -1.19
C LEU A 90 7.65 -11.30 -1.04
N GLU A 91 8.52 -11.49 -2.03
CA GLU A 91 9.84 -10.88 -2.04
C GLU A 91 9.74 -9.36 -2.14
N LEU A 92 8.90 -8.85 -3.06
CA LEU A 92 8.60 -7.42 -3.15
C LEU A 92 8.03 -6.88 -1.84
N LEU A 93 7.07 -7.59 -1.24
CA LEU A 93 6.49 -7.22 0.05
C LEU A 93 7.57 -7.12 1.14
N ALA A 94 8.48 -8.10 1.22
CA ALA A 94 9.58 -8.09 2.18
C ALA A 94 10.58 -6.95 1.90
N ARG A 95 10.82 -6.62 0.62
CA ARG A 95 11.70 -5.52 0.20
C ARG A 95 11.14 -4.15 0.60
N TYR A 96 9.82 -3.96 0.52
CA TYR A 96 9.15 -2.69 0.83
C TYR A 96 8.65 -2.59 2.28
N ALA A 97 8.49 -3.70 3.02
CA ALA A 97 8.03 -3.69 4.41
C ALA A 97 8.79 -2.73 5.34
N PRO A 98 10.13 -2.57 5.24
CA PRO A 98 10.85 -1.58 6.06
C PRO A 98 10.40 -0.13 5.82
N ILE A 99 9.96 0.21 4.61
CA ILE A 99 9.45 1.56 4.29
C ILE A 99 8.13 1.81 5.02
N ALA A 100 7.19 0.86 4.97
CA ALA A 100 5.94 0.96 5.70
C ALA A 100 6.17 1.03 7.23
N GLN A 101 7.13 0.27 7.75
CA GLN A 101 7.52 0.34 9.16
C GLN A 101 8.12 1.69 9.54
N ALA A 102 9.03 2.24 8.73
CA ALA A 102 9.62 3.55 8.98
C ALA A 102 8.57 4.66 8.96
N ALA A 103 7.63 4.60 8.02
CA ALA A 103 6.53 5.54 7.92
C ALA A 103 5.61 5.45 9.17
N ALA A 104 5.28 4.25 9.63
CA ALA A 104 4.53 4.03 10.88
C ALA A 104 5.21 4.67 12.09
N ILE A 105 6.52 4.48 12.25
CA ILE A 105 7.30 5.07 13.34
C ILE A 105 7.25 6.60 13.26
N SER A 106 7.43 7.17 12.06
CA SER A 106 7.36 8.62 11.84
C SER A 106 6.00 9.20 12.21
N SER A 107 4.90 8.54 11.84
CA SER A 107 3.55 8.93 12.21
C SER A 107 3.36 8.91 13.73
N VAL A 108 3.80 7.86 14.41
CA VAL A 108 3.70 7.74 15.88
C VAL A 108 4.51 8.85 16.57
N VAL A 109 5.72 9.16 16.10
CA VAL A 109 6.53 10.26 16.66
C VAL A 109 5.84 11.60 16.46
N THR A 110 5.26 11.85 15.29
CA THR A 110 4.52 13.08 15.00
C THR A 110 3.31 13.23 15.92
N LEU A 111 2.54 12.15 16.10
CA LEU A 111 1.40 12.13 17.03
C LEU A 111 1.84 12.34 18.48
N ALA A 112 2.93 11.71 18.90
CA ALA A 112 3.50 11.90 20.24
C ALA A 112 3.95 13.34 20.48
N TYR A 113 4.60 13.97 19.50
CA TYR A 113 4.99 15.39 19.57
C TYR A 113 3.77 16.32 19.66
N GLN A 114 2.72 16.06 18.88
CA GLN A 114 1.48 16.83 18.94
C GLN A 114 0.75 16.67 20.28
N ALA A 115 0.79 15.48 20.89
CA ALA A 115 0.20 15.21 22.19
C ALA A 115 0.98 15.91 23.31
N ASP A 116 2.31 15.87 23.28
CA ASP A 116 3.18 16.61 24.21
C ASP A 116 2.91 18.12 24.12
N ALA A 117 2.82 18.67 22.91
CA ALA A 117 2.43 20.07 22.68
C ALA A 117 1.01 20.42 23.21
N ARG A 118 0.13 19.42 23.39
CA ARG A 118 -1.22 19.57 23.97
C ARG A 118 -1.25 19.27 25.48
N GLY A 119 -0.11 18.99 26.12
CA GLY A 119 -0.01 18.71 27.55
C GLY A 119 -0.47 17.30 27.94
N VAL A 120 -0.32 16.32 27.05
CA VAL A 120 -0.65 14.91 27.32
C VAL A 120 0.54 14.25 28.03
N GLU A 121 0.43 14.03 29.34
CA GLU A 121 1.56 13.63 30.20
C GLU A 121 1.78 12.11 30.31
N ASN A 122 0.94 11.27 29.67
CA ASN A 122 0.93 9.81 29.86
C ASN A 122 0.73 9.07 28.52
N ILE A 123 1.47 7.98 28.30
CA ILE A 123 1.31 7.04 27.16
C ILE A 123 -0.13 6.53 26.99
N GLY A 124 -0.86 6.28 28.07
CA GLY A 124 -2.28 5.90 28.03
C GLY A 124 -3.17 7.01 27.49
N ASP A 125 -2.86 8.27 27.79
CA ASP A 125 -3.56 9.43 27.24
C ASP A 125 -3.16 9.72 25.79
N LEU A 126 -1.91 9.46 25.42
CA LEU A 126 -1.44 9.48 24.04
C LEU A 126 -2.18 8.42 23.20
N LEU A 127 -2.20 7.17 23.65
CA LEU A 127 -2.92 6.09 22.95
C LEU A 127 -4.42 6.36 22.86
N ARG A 128 -5.02 6.97 23.88
CA ARG A 128 -6.42 7.42 23.85
C ARG A 128 -6.64 8.57 22.87
N ALA A 129 -5.77 9.59 22.88
CA ALA A 129 -5.85 10.72 21.94
C ALA A 129 -5.66 10.27 20.49
N ILE A 130 -4.78 9.30 20.25
CA ILE A 130 -4.64 8.62 18.96
C ILE A 130 -5.97 7.93 18.61
N ASN A 131 -6.55 7.15 19.52
CA ASN A 131 -7.84 6.47 19.29
C ASN A 131 -9.03 7.41 19.07
N GLU A 132 -9.02 8.60 19.67
CA GLU A 132 -10.05 9.62 19.47
C GLU A 132 -9.86 10.42 18.18
N ALA A 133 -8.61 10.68 17.76
CA ALA A 133 -8.30 11.31 16.48
C ALA A 133 -8.53 10.37 15.27
N MET A 134 -8.72 9.08 15.52
CA MET A 134 -8.96 8.02 14.53
C MET A 134 -10.46 7.77 14.23
N ARG A 135 -11.40 8.48 14.87
CA ARG A 135 -12.85 8.44 14.60
C ARG A 135 -13.31 9.64 13.77
#